data_AF-A0A2V9L047-F1
#
_entry.id   AF-A0A2V9L047-F1
#
_cell.length_a   1.000
_cell.length_b   1.000
_cell.length_c   1.000
_cell.angle_alpha   90.00
_cell.angle_beta   90.00
_cell.angle_gamma   90.00
#
_symmetry.space_group_name_H-M   'P 1'
#
loop_
_entity.id
_entity.type
_entity.pdbx_description
1 polymer ?
#
loop_
_entity_poly.entity_id
_entity_poly.type
_entity_poly.pdbx_seq_one_letter_code
_entity_poly.pdbx_strand_id
1 'polypeptide(L)' 'MAKEAALRARILAIDFGTRRIGLAVSDGLGITAQGLPTLERTRMDDDLGRIRELA' A
#
# COMPACT_ATOMS: atom_id res chain seq x y z
N MET A 1 -5.78 -4.32 22.18
CA MET A 1 -5.14 -5.58 21.73
C MET A 1 -4.91 -5.63 20.21
N ALA A 2 -5.85 -6.07 19.36
CA ALA A 2 -5.59 -6.23 17.90
C ALA A 2 -5.26 -4.89 17.18
N LYS A 3 -5.92 -3.80 17.59
CA LYS A 3 -5.71 -2.46 17.02
C LYS A 3 -4.34 -1.85 17.36
N GLU A 4 -3.75 -2.23 18.51
CA GLU A 4 -2.42 -1.77 18.93
C GLU A 4 -1.30 -2.55 18.24
N ALA A 5 -1.51 -3.83 17.93
CA ALA A 5 -0.58 -4.59 17.10
C ALA A 5 -0.53 -4.02 15.67
N ALA A 6 -1.69 -3.61 15.12
CA ALA A 6 -1.77 -2.93 13.83
C ALA A 6 -1.04 -1.57 13.83
N LEU A 7 -0.96 -0.87 14.97
CA LEU A 7 -0.16 0.35 15.13
C LEU A 7 1.36 0.12 15.10
N ARG A 8 1.83 -1.13 15.24
CA ARG A 8 3.27 -1.48 15.08
C ARG A 8 3.62 -1.91 13.66
N ALA A 9 2.66 -2.34 12.86
CA ALA A 9 2.88 -2.69 11.46
C ALA A 9 2.76 -1.44 10.58
N ARG A 10 3.56 -1.35 9.51
CA ARG A 10 3.39 -0.28 8.52
C ARG A 10 2.07 -0.48 7.78
N ILE A 11 1.38 0.63 7.50
CA ILE A 11 0.09 0.64 6.79
C ILE A 11 0.36 0.90 5.31
N LEU A 12 -0.14 0.04 4.42
CA LEU A 12 -0.16 0.28 2.98
C LEU A 12 -1.42 1.08 2.59
N ALA A 13 -1.22 2.24 1.97
CA ALA A 13 -2.27 3.04 1.36
C ALA A 13 -2.30 2.82 -0.17
N ILE A 14 -3.51 2.73 -0.72
CA ILE A 14 -3.78 2.45 -2.13
C ILE A 14 -4.70 3.53 -2.69
N ASP A 15 -4.22 4.27 -3.67
CA ASP A 15 -5.00 5.22 -4.48
C ASP A 15 -5.34 4.58 -5.82
N PHE A 16 -6.54 4.03 -5.93
CA PHE A 16 -6.96 3.19 -7.04
C PHE A 16 -7.47 4.02 -8.23
N GLY A 17 -6.67 4.12 -9.29
CA GLY A 17 -7.06 4.73 -10.55
C GLY A 17 -7.35 3.72 -11.66
N THR A 18 -7.95 4.20 -12.75
CA THR A 18 -8.28 3.36 -13.92
C THR A 18 -7.08 3.08 -14.83
N ARG A 19 -6.04 3.92 -14.77
CA ARG A 19 -4.78 3.76 -15.53
C ARG A 19 -3.57 3.46 -14.64
N ARG A 20 -3.57 3.98 -13.41
CA ARG A 20 -2.44 3.90 -12.48
C ARG A 20 -2.96 3.73 -11.07
N ILE A 21 -2.20 3.05 -10.21
CA ILE A 21 -2.44 2.94 -8.78
C ILE A 21 -1.31 3.64 -8.03
N GLY A 22 -1.66 4.68 -7.27
CA GLY A 22 -0.74 5.30 -6.32
C GLY A 22 -0.58 4.41 -5.09
N LEU A 23 0.65 4.27 -4.61
CA LEU A 23 0.98 3.42 -3.46
C LEU A 23 1.82 4.21 -2.46
N ALA A 24 1.55 4.03 -1.18
CA ALA A 24 2.36 4.60 -0.11
C ALA A 24 2.34 3.71 1.13
N VAL A 25 3.40 3.74 1.92
CA VAL A 25 3.45 3.05 3.23
C VAL A 25 3.67 4.06 4.35
N SER A 26 3.07 3.82 5.51
CA SER A 26 3.40 4.62 6.69
C SER A 26 4.86 4.42 7.09
N ASP A 27 5.48 5.45 7.65
CA ASP A 27 6.77 5.32 8.31
C ASP A 27 6.69 4.43 9.57
N GLY A 28 7.84 4.14 10.18
CA GLY A 28 7.91 3.30 11.39
C GLY A 28 7.32 3.94 12.65
N LEU A 29 6.99 5.23 12.62
CA LEU A 29 6.34 5.95 13.73
C LEU A 29 4.82 6.07 13.51
N GLY A 30 4.33 5.73 12.30
CA GLY A 30 2.94 5.89 11.90
C GLY A 30 2.53 7.35 11.65
N ILE A 31 3.48 8.25 11.38
CA ILE A 31 3.21 9.70 11.28
C ILE A 31 3.13 10.15 9.82
N THR A 32 4.12 9.79 9.01
CA THR A 32 4.21 10.20 7.60
C THR A 32 3.93 9.05 6.65
N ALA A 33 3.41 9.38 5.47
CA ALA A 33 3.31 8.46 4.35
C ALA A 33 4.54 8.61 3.45
N GLN A 34 5.13 7.49 3.06
CA GLN A 34 6.26 7.41 2.16
C GLN A 34 5.78 6.84 0.83
N GLY A 35 5.92 7.62 -0.25
CA GLY A 35 5.48 7.21 -1.58
C GLY A 35 6.26 5.99 -2.08
N LEU A 36 5.56 5.06 -2.71
CA LEU A 36 6.12 3.94 -3.45
C LEU A 36 5.99 4.20 -4.96
N PRO A 37 6.70 3.42 -5.81
CA PRO A 37 6.49 3.48 -7.25
C PRO A 37 5.02 3.25 -7.61
N THR A 38 4.50 4.09 -8.50
CA THR A 38 3.17 3.93 -9.07
C THR A 38 3.08 2.62 -9.86
N LEU A 39 1.99 1.88 -9.68
CA LEU A 39 1.70 0.70 -10.49
C LEU A 39 0.89 1.10 -11.72
N GLU A 40 1.37 0.73 -12.91
CA GLU A 40 0.56 0.83 -14.13
C GLU A 40 -0.51 -0.27 -14.11
N ARG A 41 -1.77 0.12 -14.30
CA ARG A 41 -2.92 -0.79 -14.22
C ARG A 41 -2.93 -1.77 -15.39
N THR A 42 -3.18 -3.03 -15.09
CA THR A 42 -3.35 -4.06 -16.10
C THR A 42 -4.66 -4.82 -15.85
N ARG A 43 -4.59 -6.05 -15.33
CA ARG A 43 -5.72 -6.85 -14.90
C ARG A 43 -5.78 -6.85 -13.38
N MET A 44 -6.98 -6.95 -12.83
CA MET A 44 -7.18 -6.93 -11.37
C MET A 44 -6.34 -7.99 -10.66
N ASP A 45 -6.29 -9.21 -11.17
CA ASP A 45 -5.53 -10.31 -10.52
C ASP A 45 -4.02 -10.03 -10.50
N ASP A 46 -3.48 -9.48 -11.60
CA ASP A 46 -2.06 -9.16 -11.72
C ASP A 46 -1.70 -7.98 -10.79
N ASP A 47 -2.56 -6.95 -10.77
CA ASP A 47 -2.41 -5.79 -9.90
C ASP A 47 -2.46 -6.21 -8.41
N LEU A 48 -3.40 -7.08 -8.03
CA LEU A 48 -3.52 -7.63 -6.67
C LEU A 48 -2.32 -8.50 -6.30
N GLY A 49 -1.82 -9.30 -7.25
CA GLY A 49 -0.59 -10.08 -7.09
C GLY A 49 0.60 -9.18 -6.76
N ARG A 50 0.76 -8.09 -7.51
CA ARG A 50 1.85 -7.13 -7.28
C ARG A 50 1.69 -6.35 -5.97
N ILE A 51 0.47 -5.98 -5.60
CA ILE A 51 0.19 -5.34 -4.30
C ILE A 51 0.52 -6.29 -3.14
N ARG A 52 0.25 -7.60 -3.29
CA ARG A 52 0.57 -8.60 -2.27
C ARG A 52 2.07 -8.76 -2.03
N GLU A 53 2.92 -8.51 -3.02
CA GLU A 53 4.37 -8.55 -2.84
C GLU A 53 4.93 -7.40 -1.97
N LEU A 54 4.10 -6.39 -1.67
CA LEU A 54 4.47 -5.23 -0.84
C LEU A 54 4.09 -5.41 0.65
N ALA A 55 3.34 -6.45 0.99
CA ALA A 55 2.81 -6.74 2.33
C ALA A 55 3.45 -7.99 2.93
#